data_AF-X1R970-F1
#
_entry.id   AF-X1R970-F1
#
_cell.length_a   1.000
_cell.length_b   1.000
_cell.length_c   1.000
_cell.angle_alpha   90.00
_cell.angle_beta   90.00
_cell.angle_gamma   90.00
#
_symmetry.space_group_name_H-M   'P 1'
#
loop_
_entity.id
_entity.type
_entity.pdbx_description
1 polymer ?
#
loop_
_entity_poly.entity_id
_entity_poly.type
_entity_poly.pdbx_seq_one_letter_code
_entity_poly.pdbx_strand_id
1 'polypeptide(L)'
;KEYLGKILIIADGMSSKLAPKSGLKGKWKIDEIGLCKCAIMEGENLLEKDSISLFFRAYKGYGWIFPIDDKRFNIGCGTWLDENLNSNLNQIYTEFLNDPHIKRFFPKSHYKEIWSGAYPIPALGVKEKSLYGDNVMIIGDAAGFVSPISGEGIHPSIVSGKIAAETAIEALKNDDISKQSLKKYKQHPNIKKIIRNFKMKVSMVEFLFENKGQNLSKMFELADTDDKIREEVINMFLFSIPPSKELLLKIQS
;
A
#
# COMPACT_ATOMS: atom_id res chain seq x y z
N LYS A 1 -14.57 -5.55 30.41
CA LYS A 1 -13.52 -4.68 30.99
C LYS A 1 -13.72 -3.28 30.42
N GLU A 2 -13.61 -2.27 31.26
CA GLU A 2 -13.73 -0.86 30.89
C GLU A 2 -12.35 -0.20 31.03
N TYR A 3 -11.98 0.65 30.08
CA TYR A 3 -10.74 1.41 30.10
C TYR A 3 -11.06 2.87 29.81
N LEU A 4 -10.58 3.76 30.68
CA LEU A 4 -10.80 5.20 30.58
C LEU A 4 -9.47 5.89 30.20
N GLY A 5 -9.56 6.91 29.35
CA GLY A 5 -8.41 7.70 28.93
C GLY A 5 -8.87 9.06 28.39
N LYS A 6 -8.01 10.08 28.50
CA LYS A 6 -8.31 11.43 28.04
C LYS A 6 -8.36 11.54 26.51
N ILE A 7 -7.50 10.81 25.79
CA ILE A 7 -7.45 10.80 24.33
C ILE A 7 -7.39 9.35 23.85
N LEU A 8 -8.17 9.00 22.82
CA LEU A 8 -8.15 7.72 22.14
C LEU A 8 -7.39 7.82 20.81
N ILE A 9 -6.35 7.01 20.62
CA ILE A 9 -5.67 6.85 19.32
C ILE A 9 -6.07 5.49 18.74
N ILE A 10 -6.80 5.50 17.64
CA ILE A 10 -7.31 4.32 16.96
C ILE A 10 -6.24 3.81 15.97
N ALA A 11 -5.66 2.66 16.31
CA ALA A 11 -4.56 2.02 15.59
C ALA A 11 -4.81 0.52 15.34
N ASP A 12 -6.06 0.08 15.30
CA ASP A 12 -6.49 -1.32 15.19
C ASP A 12 -6.54 -1.85 13.73
N GLY A 13 -5.80 -1.21 12.82
CA GLY A 13 -5.53 -1.69 11.47
C GLY A 13 -6.71 -1.62 10.49
N MET A 14 -6.55 -2.29 9.35
CA MET A 14 -7.51 -2.25 8.24
C MET A 14 -8.93 -2.68 8.65
N SER A 15 -9.04 -3.72 9.46
CA SER A 15 -10.31 -4.27 9.97
C SER A 15 -10.85 -3.52 11.20
N SER A 16 -10.47 -2.24 11.35
CA SER A 16 -10.80 -1.40 12.50
C SER A 16 -12.29 -1.46 12.85
N LYS A 17 -12.56 -1.79 14.11
CA LYS A 17 -13.92 -1.73 14.69
C LYS A 17 -14.15 -0.41 15.41
N LEU A 18 -13.08 0.23 15.86
CA LEU A 18 -13.15 1.49 16.60
C LEU A 18 -13.33 2.69 15.66
N ALA A 19 -12.70 2.70 14.49
CA ALA A 19 -12.84 3.82 13.54
C ALA A 19 -14.30 4.04 13.12
N PRO A 20 -15.09 3.01 12.76
CA PRO A 20 -16.53 3.17 12.55
C PRO A 20 -17.31 3.64 13.78
N LYS A 21 -16.99 3.07 14.96
CA LYS A 21 -17.66 3.43 16.21
C LYS A 21 -17.36 4.85 16.69
N SER A 22 -16.24 5.44 16.26
CA SER A 22 -15.90 6.83 16.56
C SER A 22 -16.81 7.85 15.85
N GLY A 23 -17.59 7.44 14.85
CA GLY A 23 -18.40 8.33 14.02
C GLY A 23 -17.61 9.13 12.98
N LEU A 24 -16.27 9.06 12.97
CA LEU A 24 -15.43 9.81 12.04
C LEU A 24 -15.31 9.18 10.65
N LYS A 25 -15.50 7.85 10.54
CA LYS A 25 -15.26 7.08 9.32
C LYS A 25 -16.32 6.00 9.17
N GLY A 26 -16.71 5.68 7.93
CA GLY A 26 -17.48 4.46 7.64
C GLY A 26 -16.60 3.20 7.59
N LYS A 27 -17.24 2.05 7.38
CA LYS A 27 -16.54 0.83 6.96
C LYS A 27 -15.90 1.05 5.58
N TRP A 28 -14.81 0.34 5.31
CA TRP A 28 -14.24 0.30 3.97
C TRP A 28 -15.18 -0.45 3.02
N LYS A 29 -15.34 0.07 1.81
CA LYS A 29 -16.06 -0.61 0.73
C LYS A 29 -15.08 -1.43 -0.13
N ILE A 30 -15.59 -2.39 -0.87
CA ILE A 30 -14.79 -3.31 -1.70
C ILE A 30 -13.97 -2.59 -2.79
N ASP A 31 -14.49 -1.47 -3.29
CA ASP A 31 -13.86 -0.58 -4.27
C ASP A 31 -12.92 0.45 -3.63
N GLU A 32 -12.72 0.42 -2.31
CA GLU A 32 -11.79 1.28 -1.59
C GLU A 32 -10.53 0.54 -1.10
N ILE A 33 -10.47 -0.77 -1.34
CA ILE A 33 -9.49 -1.68 -0.75
C ILE A 33 -8.71 -2.44 -1.80
N GLY A 34 -7.58 -3.00 -1.41
CA GLY A 34 -6.95 -4.10 -2.11
C GLY A 34 -7.18 -5.41 -1.40
N LEU A 35 -7.11 -6.50 -2.14
CA LEU A 35 -7.09 -7.85 -1.59
C LEU A 35 -5.73 -8.48 -1.91
N CYS A 36 -5.01 -8.91 -0.88
CA CYS A 36 -3.67 -9.45 -1.00
C CYS A 36 -3.65 -10.89 -0.50
N LYS A 37 -2.91 -11.77 -1.19
CA LYS A 37 -2.64 -13.15 -0.76
C LYS A 37 -1.16 -13.42 -0.88
N CYS A 38 -0.56 -14.01 0.15
CA CYS A 38 0.86 -14.33 0.15
C CYS A 38 1.21 -15.53 1.03
N ALA A 39 2.41 -16.04 0.81
CA ALA A 39 3.03 -17.06 1.62
C ALA A 39 4.51 -16.74 1.86
N ILE A 40 5.02 -17.22 2.99
CA ILE A 40 6.46 -17.39 3.22
C ILE A 40 6.79 -18.83 2.87
N MET A 41 7.64 -18.99 1.86
CA MET A 41 8.08 -20.28 1.37
C MET A 41 9.55 -20.50 1.74
N GLU A 42 9.93 -21.76 1.95
CA GLU A 42 11.29 -22.18 2.25
C GLU A 42 11.76 -23.24 1.25
N GLY A 43 12.91 -22.99 0.62
CA GLY A 43 13.55 -23.92 -0.31
C GLY A 43 14.68 -23.27 -1.12
N GLU A 44 15.40 -24.11 -1.86
CA GLU A 44 16.45 -23.65 -2.78
C GLU A 44 15.85 -22.82 -3.91
N ASN A 45 16.35 -21.61 -4.11
CA ASN A 45 15.83 -20.65 -5.06
C ASN A 45 16.98 -19.88 -5.71
N LEU A 46 16.69 -19.21 -6.83
CA LEU A 46 17.64 -18.41 -7.61
C LEU A 46 17.36 -16.91 -7.45
N LEU A 47 16.83 -16.49 -6.30
CA LEU A 47 16.53 -15.09 -6.04
C LEU A 47 17.79 -14.33 -5.63
N GLU A 48 17.91 -13.09 -6.06
CA GLU A 48 18.96 -12.19 -5.61
C GLU A 48 18.58 -11.62 -4.23
N LYS A 49 19.42 -11.87 -3.21
CA LYS A 49 19.11 -11.57 -1.81
C LYS A 49 18.70 -10.12 -1.52
N ASP A 50 19.32 -9.17 -2.22
CA ASP A 50 19.14 -7.73 -1.99
C ASP A 50 18.20 -7.08 -3.02
N SER A 51 17.38 -7.88 -3.71
CA SER A 51 16.41 -7.37 -4.68
C SER A 51 14.97 -7.69 -4.27
N ILE A 52 14.05 -6.83 -4.69
CA ILE A 52 12.62 -7.11 -4.65
C ILE A 52 12.11 -7.22 -6.08
N SER A 53 11.30 -8.22 -6.36
CA SER A 53 10.69 -8.40 -7.67
C SER A 53 9.21 -8.06 -7.60
N LEU A 54 8.76 -7.17 -8.48
CA LEU A 54 7.35 -6.80 -8.66
C LEU A 54 6.92 -7.20 -10.07
N PHE A 55 5.78 -7.85 -10.19
CA PHE A 55 5.26 -8.44 -11.43
C PHE A 55 3.90 -7.83 -11.74
N PHE A 56 3.89 -6.88 -12.64
CA PHE A 56 2.67 -6.19 -13.05
C PHE A 56 1.95 -6.95 -14.17
N ARG A 57 0.62 -6.82 -14.20
CA ARG A 57 -0.25 -7.35 -15.25
C ARG A 57 -1.25 -6.29 -15.69
N ALA A 58 -2.08 -6.63 -16.68
CA ALA A 58 -3.11 -5.74 -17.23
C ALA A 58 -4.23 -5.37 -16.22
N TYR A 59 -4.33 -6.07 -15.09
CA TYR A 59 -5.29 -5.77 -14.01
C TYR A 59 -4.67 -4.88 -12.94
N LYS A 60 -5.48 -4.08 -12.24
CA LYS A 60 -4.99 -3.21 -11.15
C LYS A 60 -4.47 -4.07 -10.00
N GLY A 61 -3.15 -4.19 -9.90
CA GLY A 61 -2.50 -5.12 -8.99
C GLY A 61 -1.06 -5.42 -9.37
N TYR A 62 -0.43 -6.28 -8.59
CA TYR A 62 0.85 -6.90 -8.94
C TYR A 62 1.09 -8.17 -8.12
N GLY A 63 1.90 -9.07 -8.68
CA GLY A 63 2.59 -10.13 -7.96
C GLY A 63 3.91 -9.64 -7.39
N TRP A 64 4.43 -10.30 -6.37
CA TRP A 64 5.74 -9.96 -5.80
C TRP A 64 6.50 -11.19 -5.32
N ILE A 65 7.82 -11.06 -5.26
CA ILE A 65 8.72 -11.97 -4.56
C ILE A 65 9.75 -11.13 -3.79
N PHE A 66 9.77 -11.28 -2.47
CA PHE A 66 10.70 -10.60 -1.56
C PHE A 66 11.55 -11.66 -0.83
N PRO A 67 12.85 -11.78 -1.15
CA PRO A 67 13.79 -12.59 -0.38
C PRO A 67 13.83 -12.14 1.08
N ILE A 68 13.88 -13.12 1.99
CA ILE A 68 14.04 -12.90 3.44
C ILE A 68 15.46 -13.33 3.84
N ASP A 69 15.89 -14.49 3.35
CA ASP A 69 17.25 -14.99 3.45
C ASP A 69 17.53 -15.98 2.30
N ASP A 70 18.65 -16.70 2.39
CA ASP A 70 19.14 -17.60 1.35
C ASP A 70 18.15 -18.74 1.00
N LYS A 71 17.20 -19.06 1.88
CA LYS A 71 16.22 -20.14 1.67
C LYS A 71 14.78 -19.69 1.77
N ARG A 72 14.50 -18.54 2.39
CA ARG A 72 13.14 -18.07 2.64
C ARG A 72 12.81 -16.84 1.83
N PHE A 73 11.60 -16.81 1.29
CA PHE A 73 11.08 -15.69 0.52
C PHE A 73 9.58 -15.52 0.76
N ASN A 74 9.11 -14.29 0.70
CA ASN A 74 7.70 -13.94 0.67
C ASN A 74 7.25 -13.84 -0.79
N ILE A 75 6.23 -14.61 -1.17
CA ILE A 75 5.65 -14.58 -2.52
C ILE A 75 4.16 -14.31 -2.42
N GLY A 76 3.63 -13.43 -3.28
CA GLY A 76 2.24 -13.05 -3.20
C GLY A 76 1.73 -12.31 -4.42
N CYS A 77 0.43 -12.03 -4.40
CA CYS A 77 -0.22 -11.16 -5.37
C CYS A 77 -1.34 -10.35 -4.71
N GLY A 78 -1.69 -9.22 -5.33
CA GLY A 78 -2.82 -8.42 -4.90
C GLY A 78 -3.55 -7.75 -6.05
N THR A 79 -4.83 -7.48 -5.82
CA THR A 79 -5.71 -6.70 -6.69
C THR A 79 -6.16 -5.43 -5.96
N TRP A 80 -6.53 -4.39 -6.71
CA TRP A 80 -6.93 -3.08 -6.18
C TRP A 80 -8.34 -2.68 -6.61
N LEU A 81 -9.07 -2.01 -5.71
CA LEU A 81 -10.28 -1.25 -6.01
C LEU A 81 -11.38 -2.09 -6.70
N ASP A 82 -11.86 -1.62 -7.85
CA ASP A 82 -12.86 -2.26 -8.71
C ASP A 82 -12.40 -3.61 -9.26
N GLU A 83 -11.10 -3.87 -9.36
CA GLU A 83 -10.58 -5.16 -9.80
C GLU A 83 -10.99 -6.30 -8.86
N ASN A 84 -11.19 -6.01 -7.57
CA ASN A 84 -11.66 -6.99 -6.59
C ASN A 84 -13.04 -7.60 -6.93
N LEU A 85 -13.84 -6.92 -7.76
CA LEU A 85 -15.16 -7.40 -8.19
C LEU A 85 -15.08 -8.27 -9.46
N ASN A 86 -14.00 -8.15 -10.22
CA ASN A 86 -13.85 -8.78 -11.53
C ASN A 86 -12.84 -9.95 -11.52
N SER A 87 -12.07 -10.09 -10.44
CA SER A 87 -10.96 -11.02 -10.34
C SER A 87 -11.09 -11.99 -9.16
N ASN A 88 -10.68 -13.24 -9.37
CA ASN A 88 -10.57 -14.23 -8.29
C ASN A 88 -9.13 -14.30 -7.80
N LEU A 89 -8.86 -13.75 -6.60
CA LEU A 89 -7.51 -13.70 -6.04
C LEU A 89 -6.85 -15.07 -5.85
N ASN A 90 -7.62 -16.13 -5.57
CA ASN A 90 -7.06 -17.48 -5.45
C ASN A 90 -6.60 -18.01 -6.81
N GLN A 91 -7.36 -17.73 -7.87
CA GLN A 91 -6.99 -18.08 -9.22
C GLN A 91 -5.75 -17.30 -9.66
N ILE A 92 -5.73 -15.98 -9.46
CA ILE A 92 -4.57 -15.12 -9.76
C ILE A 92 -3.32 -15.62 -9.04
N TYR A 93 -3.42 -15.95 -7.75
CA TYR A 93 -2.30 -16.48 -6.99
C TYR A 93 -1.81 -17.81 -7.56
N THR A 94 -2.72 -18.71 -7.92
CA THR A 94 -2.38 -20.01 -8.51
C THR A 94 -1.72 -19.86 -9.88
N GLU A 95 -2.23 -18.97 -10.72
CA GLU A 95 -1.65 -18.64 -12.03
C GLU A 95 -0.27 -18.01 -11.86
N PHE A 96 -0.11 -17.08 -10.91
CA PHE A 96 1.16 -16.42 -10.63
C PHE A 96 2.24 -17.41 -10.19
N LEU A 97 1.93 -18.32 -9.26
CA LEU A 97 2.85 -19.39 -8.86
C LEU A 97 3.19 -20.35 -10.00
N ASN A 98 2.29 -20.51 -10.97
CA ASN A 98 2.46 -21.43 -12.08
C ASN A 98 3.11 -20.81 -13.33
N ASP A 99 3.28 -19.48 -13.36
CA ASP A 99 3.82 -18.78 -14.51
C ASP A 99 5.30 -19.17 -14.77
N PRO A 100 5.68 -19.51 -16.02
CA PRO A 100 7.06 -19.87 -16.35
C PRO A 100 8.12 -18.83 -15.97
N HIS A 101 7.81 -17.53 -16.07
CA HIS A 101 8.70 -16.44 -15.67
C HIS A 101 8.89 -16.35 -14.16
N ILE A 102 7.99 -16.94 -13.39
CA ILE A 102 8.09 -17.08 -11.93
C ILE A 102 8.79 -18.38 -11.57
N LYS A 103 8.42 -19.50 -12.19
CA LYS A 103 9.04 -20.81 -11.96
C LYS A 103 10.54 -20.83 -12.24
N ARG A 104 11.06 -19.95 -13.12
CA ARG A 104 12.50 -19.86 -13.37
C ARG A 104 13.33 -19.55 -12.12
N PHE A 105 12.75 -18.88 -11.11
CA PHE A 105 13.42 -18.62 -9.83
C PHE A 105 13.43 -19.83 -8.90
N PHE A 106 12.67 -20.88 -9.24
CA PHE A 106 12.32 -21.98 -8.38
C PHE A 106 12.66 -23.33 -9.05
N PRO A 107 13.94 -23.74 -9.07
CA PRO A 107 14.40 -24.91 -9.84
C PRO A 107 13.86 -26.25 -9.34
N LYS A 108 13.40 -26.33 -8.09
CA LYS A 108 12.78 -27.53 -7.50
C LYS A 108 11.26 -27.50 -7.57
N SER A 109 10.65 -28.68 -7.44
CA SER A 109 9.18 -28.84 -7.46
C SER A 109 8.51 -28.70 -6.10
N HIS A 110 9.27 -28.79 -4.99
CA HIS A 110 8.71 -28.79 -3.64
C HIS A 110 9.37 -27.71 -2.77
N TYR A 111 8.53 -26.79 -2.29
CA TYR A 111 8.88 -25.76 -1.30
C TYR A 111 8.01 -25.94 -0.08
N LYS A 112 8.58 -25.72 1.10
CA LYS A 112 7.84 -25.79 2.35
C LYS A 112 7.13 -24.46 2.58
N GLU A 113 5.81 -24.48 2.70
CA GLU A 113 5.06 -23.31 3.16
C GLU A 113 5.26 -23.16 4.68
N ILE A 114 5.88 -22.06 5.09
CA ILE A 114 6.09 -21.71 6.51
C ILE A 114 4.85 -21.00 7.06
N TRP A 115 4.25 -20.15 6.24
CA TRP A 115 3.09 -19.36 6.59
C TRP A 115 2.36 -18.91 5.32
N SER A 116 1.05 -18.76 5.38
CA SER A 116 0.27 -18.08 4.34
C SER A 116 -0.86 -17.27 4.94
N GLY A 117 -1.33 -16.29 4.18
CA GLY A 117 -2.43 -15.44 4.60
C GLY A 117 -3.02 -14.64 3.45
N ALA A 118 -4.25 -14.17 3.68
CA ALA A 118 -4.93 -13.23 2.80
C ALA A 118 -5.51 -12.07 3.62
N TYR A 119 -5.25 -10.84 3.18
CA TYR A 119 -5.58 -9.64 3.93
C TYR A 119 -6.11 -8.56 2.99
N PRO A 120 -7.18 -7.85 3.40
CA PRO A 120 -7.52 -6.60 2.76
C PRO A 120 -6.54 -5.51 3.20
N ILE A 121 -6.30 -4.52 2.35
CA ILE A 121 -5.58 -3.28 2.70
C ILE A 121 -6.33 -2.05 2.17
N PRO A 122 -6.26 -0.87 2.80
CA PRO A 122 -6.78 0.35 2.19
C PRO A 122 -6.01 0.69 0.91
N ALA A 123 -6.69 0.92 -0.21
CA ALA A 123 -6.03 1.21 -1.49
C ALA A 123 -6.27 2.64 -2.01
N LEU A 124 -7.21 3.40 -1.44
CA LEU A 124 -7.47 4.80 -1.82
C LEU A 124 -6.58 5.84 -1.12
N GLY A 125 -5.73 5.39 -0.18
CA GLY A 125 -4.96 6.28 0.68
C GLY A 125 -5.78 6.90 1.82
N VAL A 126 -5.29 8.02 2.35
CA VAL A 126 -5.74 8.57 3.64
C VAL A 126 -7.14 9.18 3.55
N LYS A 127 -8.07 8.74 4.40
CA LYS A 127 -9.39 9.38 4.55
C LYS A 127 -9.29 10.63 5.42
N GLU A 128 -8.83 11.72 4.83
CA GLU A 128 -8.43 12.93 5.56
C GLU A 128 -9.50 13.57 6.46
N LYS A 129 -10.80 13.42 6.12
CA LYS A 129 -11.91 13.97 6.91
C LYS A 129 -12.14 13.19 8.22
N SER A 130 -11.55 12.00 8.33
CA SER A 130 -11.74 11.07 9.44
C SER A 130 -10.57 11.01 10.43
N LEU A 131 -9.50 11.77 10.21
CA LEU A 131 -8.25 11.63 10.95
C LEU A 131 -8.34 11.99 12.44
N TYR A 132 -9.26 12.87 12.82
CA TYR A 132 -9.38 13.38 14.19
C TYR A 132 -10.79 13.90 14.48
N GLY A 133 -11.15 13.88 15.75
CA GLY A 133 -12.38 14.43 16.32
C GLY A 133 -12.09 15.04 17.69
N ASP A 134 -13.11 15.26 18.50
CA ASP A 134 -12.89 15.56 19.91
C ASP A 134 -12.29 14.33 20.58
N ASN A 135 -11.20 14.52 21.31
CA ASN A 135 -10.49 13.50 22.10
C ASN A 135 -10.12 12.18 21.35
N VAL A 136 -10.13 12.16 20.02
CA VAL A 136 -9.84 10.97 19.22
C VAL A 136 -9.01 11.28 17.98
N MET A 137 -8.07 10.40 17.64
CA MET A 137 -7.32 10.39 16.38
C MET A 137 -7.29 8.99 15.78
N ILE A 138 -7.18 8.90 14.44
CA ILE A 138 -7.08 7.63 13.71
C ILE A 138 -5.76 7.62 12.93
N ILE A 139 -5.01 6.52 13.05
CA ILE A 139 -3.68 6.35 12.44
C ILE A 139 -3.60 5.05 11.62
N GLY A 140 -2.50 4.88 10.89
CA GLY A 140 -2.19 3.66 10.15
C GLY A 140 -3.28 3.23 9.16
N ASP A 141 -3.39 1.92 8.93
CA ASP A 141 -4.40 1.35 8.02
C ASP A 141 -5.83 1.75 8.39
N ALA A 142 -6.14 1.95 9.67
CA ALA A 142 -7.48 2.37 10.11
C ALA A 142 -7.88 3.72 9.48
N ALA A 143 -6.91 4.60 9.25
CA ALA A 143 -7.05 5.89 8.58
C ALA A 143 -6.70 5.88 7.08
N GLY A 144 -6.20 4.76 6.54
CA GLY A 144 -5.77 4.64 5.15
C GLY A 144 -4.35 5.12 4.88
N PHE A 145 -3.45 5.05 5.87
CA PHE A 145 -2.02 5.31 5.66
C PHE A 145 -1.33 4.15 4.90
N VAL A 146 -1.84 3.84 3.71
CA VAL A 146 -1.29 2.85 2.78
C VAL A 146 -1.18 3.48 1.39
N SER A 147 -0.02 3.28 0.77
CA SER A 147 0.34 3.83 -0.55
C SER A 147 -0.52 3.19 -1.65
N PRO A 148 -1.31 3.99 -2.40
CA PRO A 148 -2.25 3.47 -3.41
C PRO A 148 -1.63 2.65 -4.55
N ILE A 149 -0.35 2.88 -4.87
CA ILE A 149 0.34 2.19 -5.97
C ILE A 149 1.12 0.97 -5.51
N SER A 150 1.74 1.05 -4.32
CA SER A 150 2.75 0.09 -3.86
C SER A 150 2.30 -0.74 -2.67
N GLY A 151 1.09 -0.53 -2.15
CA GLY A 151 0.58 -1.21 -0.96
C GLY A 151 1.39 -1.00 0.33
N GLU A 152 2.45 -0.18 0.30
CA GLU A 152 3.33 0.08 1.44
C GLU A 152 2.59 0.95 2.46
N GLY A 153 2.49 0.46 3.70
CA GLY A 153 1.79 1.14 4.79
C GLY A 153 2.54 1.18 6.11
N ILE A 154 3.68 0.49 6.24
CA ILE A 154 4.42 0.37 7.50
C ILE A 154 5.00 1.73 7.89
N HIS A 155 5.76 2.35 6.99
CA HIS A 155 6.39 3.64 7.26
C HIS A 155 5.35 4.75 7.47
N PRO A 156 4.34 4.94 6.61
CA PRO A 156 3.25 5.90 6.85
C PRO A 156 2.48 5.65 8.15
N SER A 157 2.28 4.39 8.55
CA SER A 157 1.66 4.04 9.83
C SER A 157 2.52 4.47 11.03
N ILE A 158 3.83 4.22 10.99
CA ILE A 158 4.76 4.66 12.02
C ILE A 158 4.79 6.19 12.12
N VAL A 159 4.89 6.88 10.97
CA VAL A 159 4.89 8.34 10.90
C VAL A 159 3.59 8.92 11.48
N SER A 160 2.43 8.36 11.11
CA SER A 160 1.14 8.81 11.64
C SER A 160 1.00 8.58 13.14
N GLY A 161 1.47 7.43 13.66
CA GLY A 161 1.48 7.15 15.09
C GLY A 161 2.35 8.12 15.89
N LYS A 162 3.57 8.38 15.41
CA LYS A 162 4.48 9.35 16.05
C LYS A 162 3.84 10.73 16.16
N ILE A 163 3.30 11.24 15.05
CA ILE A 163 2.74 12.60 14.99
C ILE A 163 1.44 12.70 15.80
N ALA A 164 0.61 11.65 15.80
CA ALA A 164 -0.57 11.60 16.65
C ALA A 164 -0.18 11.61 18.14
N ALA A 165 0.86 10.88 18.54
CA ALA A 165 1.36 10.92 19.92
C ALA A 165 1.89 12.30 20.31
N GLU A 166 2.69 12.95 19.46
CA GLU A 166 3.19 14.31 19.67
C GLU A 166 2.03 15.32 19.82
N THR A 167 1.02 15.21 18.95
CA THR A 167 -0.18 16.05 19.00
C THR A 167 -0.97 15.81 20.30
N ALA A 168 -1.11 14.55 20.73
CA ALA A 168 -1.78 14.20 21.98
C ALA A 168 -1.05 14.77 23.20
N ILE A 169 0.28 14.68 23.23
CA ILE A 169 1.10 15.24 24.32
C ILE A 169 0.90 16.76 24.42
N GLU A 170 0.89 17.47 23.29
CA GLU A 170 0.65 18.92 23.26
C GLU A 170 -0.76 19.27 23.74
N ALA A 171 -1.78 18.55 23.26
CA ALA A 171 -3.17 18.71 23.68
C ALA A 171 -3.35 18.51 25.21
N LEU A 172 -2.73 17.46 25.76
CA LEU A 172 -2.77 17.17 27.19
C LEU A 172 -2.07 18.22 28.05
N LYS A 173 -0.94 18.76 27.59
CA LYS A 173 -0.22 19.85 28.29
C LYS A 173 -1.03 21.13 28.36
N ASN A 174 -1.80 21.42 27.31
CA ASN A 174 -2.63 22.61 27.21
C ASN A 174 -4.05 22.41 27.78
N ASP A 175 -4.37 21.20 28.28
CA ASP A 175 -5.70 20.76 28.68
C ASP A 175 -6.80 21.02 27.62
N ASP A 176 -6.40 20.96 26.34
CA ASP A 176 -7.27 21.15 25.18
C ASP A 176 -7.22 19.92 24.28
N ILE A 177 -8.13 18.98 24.54
CA ILE A 177 -8.33 17.74 23.78
C ILE A 177 -9.41 17.89 22.69
N SER A 178 -9.80 19.13 22.36
CA SER A 178 -10.82 19.40 21.35
C SER A 178 -10.35 19.03 19.95
N LYS A 179 -11.31 18.86 19.05
CA LYS A 179 -11.08 18.71 17.61
C LYS A 179 -10.23 19.84 17.04
N GLN A 180 -10.34 21.06 17.57
CA GLN A 180 -9.58 22.21 17.10
C GLN A 180 -8.09 22.09 17.44
N SER A 181 -7.78 21.59 18.63
CA SER A 181 -6.41 21.25 19.04
C SER A 181 -5.86 20.07 18.24
N LEU A 182 -6.61 18.97 18.15
CA LEU A 182 -6.17 17.74 17.47
C LEU A 182 -6.05 17.88 15.94
N LYS A 183 -6.61 18.94 15.34
CA LYS A 183 -6.41 19.28 13.92
C LYS A 183 -4.93 19.44 13.54
N LYS A 184 -4.05 19.77 14.51
CA LYS A 184 -2.61 19.86 14.31
C LYS A 184 -2.00 18.56 13.77
N TYR A 185 -2.54 17.40 14.14
CA TYR A 185 -2.15 16.09 13.60
C TYR A 185 -2.24 16.06 12.06
N LYS A 186 -3.42 16.38 11.51
CA LYS A 186 -3.61 16.46 10.05
C LYS A 186 -2.75 17.55 9.42
N GLN A 187 -2.53 18.65 10.13
CA GLN A 187 -1.79 19.80 9.61
C GLN A 187 -0.27 19.61 9.59
N HIS A 188 0.25 18.62 10.31
CA HIS A 188 1.67 18.36 10.41
C HIS A 188 2.29 18.16 9.01
N PRO A 189 3.47 18.76 8.71
CA PRO A 189 4.08 18.72 7.39
C PRO A 189 4.25 17.31 6.81
N ASN A 190 4.70 16.34 7.63
CA ASN A 190 4.87 14.95 7.20
C ASN A 190 3.54 14.27 6.83
N ILE A 191 2.46 14.54 7.57
CA ILE A 191 1.12 14.02 7.24
C ILE A 191 0.62 14.62 5.94
N LYS A 192 0.74 15.95 5.77
CA LYS A 192 0.41 16.63 4.51
C LYS A 192 1.21 16.08 3.32
N LYS A 193 2.51 15.83 3.51
CA LYS A 193 3.38 15.24 2.48
C LYS A 193 2.90 13.85 2.07
N ILE A 194 2.59 12.97 3.03
CA ILE A 194 2.05 11.64 2.75
C ILE A 194 0.73 11.75 1.99
N ILE A 195 -0.23 12.56 2.47
CA ILE A 195 -1.53 12.76 1.82
C ILE A 195 -1.36 13.25 0.38
N ARG A 196 -0.50 14.25 0.15
CA ARG A 196 -0.22 14.79 -1.19
C ARG A 196 0.37 13.71 -2.11
N ASN A 197 1.35 12.96 -1.62
CA ASN A 197 1.98 11.89 -2.39
C ASN A 197 1.00 10.77 -2.72
N PHE A 198 0.10 10.42 -1.80
CA PHE A 198 -0.90 9.39 -2.04
C PHE A 198 -1.93 9.83 -3.07
N LYS A 199 -2.40 11.08 -3.04
CA LYS A 199 -3.28 11.61 -4.10
C LYS A 199 -2.65 11.52 -5.48
N MET A 200 -1.37 11.88 -5.59
CA MET A 200 -0.62 11.74 -6.84
C MET A 200 -0.56 10.28 -7.30
N LYS A 201 -0.29 9.35 -6.37
CA LYS A 201 -0.28 7.91 -6.66
C LYS A 201 -1.65 7.35 -7.09
N VAL A 202 -2.76 7.85 -6.55
CA VAL A 202 -4.11 7.48 -7.02
C VAL A 202 -4.26 7.84 -8.50
N SER A 203 -3.96 9.10 -8.87
CA SER A 203 -4.04 9.54 -10.26
C SER A 203 -3.11 8.77 -11.19
N MET A 204 -1.96 8.33 -10.69
CA MET A 204 -1.04 7.48 -11.47
C MET A 204 -1.57 6.06 -11.66
N VAL A 205 -2.20 5.47 -10.63
CA VAL A 205 -2.85 4.15 -10.79
C VAL A 205 -3.96 4.24 -11.83
N GLU A 206 -4.76 5.30 -11.80
CA GLU A 206 -5.77 5.55 -12.85
C GLU A 206 -5.12 5.60 -14.23
N PHE A 207 -4.11 6.45 -14.41
CA PHE A 207 -3.38 6.61 -15.68
C PHE A 207 -2.72 5.31 -16.17
N LEU A 208 -1.97 4.60 -15.32
CA LEU A 208 -1.22 3.41 -15.71
C LEU A 208 -2.13 2.27 -16.14
N PHE A 209 -3.28 2.13 -15.47
CA PHE A 209 -4.25 1.06 -15.76
C PHE A 209 -5.35 1.48 -16.75
N GLU A 210 -5.25 2.66 -17.38
CA GLU A 210 -6.08 3.03 -18.52
C GLU A 210 -6.02 1.96 -19.62
N ASN A 211 -7.16 1.76 -20.29
CA ASN A 211 -7.31 0.79 -21.39
C ASN A 211 -6.80 -0.62 -21.05
N LYS A 212 -7.02 -1.08 -19.81
CA LYS A 212 -6.54 -2.39 -19.28
C LYS A 212 -5.01 -2.48 -19.23
N GLY A 213 -4.37 -1.42 -18.73
CA GLY A 213 -2.92 -1.41 -18.51
C GLY A 213 -2.07 -1.17 -19.76
N GLN A 214 -2.63 -0.59 -20.82
CA GLN A 214 -1.84 -0.26 -22.03
C GLN A 214 -0.72 0.73 -21.71
N ASN A 215 -1.02 1.77 -20.92
CA ASN A 215 -0.03 2.75 -20.49
C ASN A 215 1.07 2.12 -19.65
N LEU A 216 0.71 1.21 -18.74
CA LEU A 216 1.65 0.42 -17.93
C LEU A 216 2.57 -0.44 -18.80
N SER A 217 2.02 -1.16 -19.78
CA SER A 217 2.81 -1.99 -20.71
C SER A 217 3.78 -1.14 -21.53
N LYS A 218 3.30 -0.03 -22.12
CA LYS A 218 4.13 0.89 -22.91
C LYS A 218 5.27 1.48 -22.08
N MET A 219 4.98 1.85 -20.84
CA MET A 219 6.00 2.35 -19.91
C MET A 219 7.09 1.30 -19.65
N PHE A 220 6.73 0.02 -19.47
CA PHE A 220 7.73 -1.03 -19.29
C PHE A 220 8.53 -1.32 -20.56
N GLU A 221 7.92 -1.28 -21.74
CA GLU A 221 8.64 -1.38 -23.02
C GLU A 221 9.70 -0.27 -23.18
N LEU A 222 9.34 0.96 -22.80
CA LEU A 222 10.28 2.09 -22.80
C LEU A 222 11.41 1.89 -21.77
N ALA A 223 11.07 1.44 -20.56
CA ALA A 223 12.05 1.16 -19.50
C ALA A 223 12.98 -0.02 -19.80
N ASP A 224 12.58 -0.94 -20.68
CA ASP A 224 13.42 -2.06 -21.11
C ASP A 224 14.55 -1.58 -22.01
N THR A 225 14.31 -0.55 -22.81
CA THR A 225 15.25 -0.05 -23.83
C THR A 225 16.00 1.23 -23.45
N ASP A 226 15.57 1.96 -22.41
CA ASP A 226 16.17 3.21 -21.95
C ASP A 226 16.40 3.22 -20.43
N ASP A 227 17.67 3.20 -20.01
CA ASP A 227 18.06 3.18 -18.60
C ASP A 227 17.61 4.42 -17.81
N LYS A 228 17.51 5.60 -18.46
CA LYS A 228 17.00 6.81 -17.79
C LYS A 228 15.52 6.68 -17.49
N ILE A 229 14.75 6.15 -18.45
CA ILE A 229 13.33 5.87 -18.24
C ILE A 229 13.17 4.80 -17.16
N ARG A 230 14.02 3.75 -17.16
CA ARG A 230 14.01 2.73 -16.12
C ARG A 230 14.21 3.31 -14.72
N GLU A 231 15.20 4.18 -14.55
CA GLU A 231 15.45 4.87 -13.29
C GLU A 231 14.25 5.73 -12.87
N GLU A 232 13.66 6.46 -13.82
CA GLU A 232 12.47 7.26 -13.58
C GLU A 232 11.27 6.42 -13.11
N VAL A 233 11.03 5.27 -13.75
CA VAL A 233 9.98 4.32 -13.37
C VAL A 233 10.22 3.76 -11.95
N ILE A 234 11.45 3.38 -11.61
CA ILE A 234 11.80 2.91 -10.26
C ILE A 234 11.52 4.01 -9.23
N ASN A 235 11.99 5.23 -9.52
CA ASN A 235 11.79 6.41 -8.69
C ASN A 235 10.31 6.74 -8.46
N MET A 236 9.51 6.55 -9.49
CA MET A 236 8.08 6.73 -9.48
C MET A 236 7.36 5.74 -8.55
N PHE A 237 7.63 4.44 -8.67
CA PHE A 237 6.98 3.42 -7.85
C PHE A 237 7.45 3.41 -6.40
N LEU A 238 8.78 3.43 -6.18
CA LEU A 238 9.38 3.16 -4.87
C LEU A 238 9.61 4.43 -4.05
N PHE A 239 10.00 5.53 -4.69
CA PHE A 239 10.44 6.74 -4.00
C PHE A 239 9.45 7.90 -4.07
N SER A 240 8.27 7.68 -4.67
CA SER A 240 7.20 8.67 -4.79
C SER A 240 7.65 9.96 -5.51
N ILE A 241 8.56 9.81 -6.47
CA ILE A 241 9.02 10.89 -7.34
C ILE A 241 8.05 10.96 -8.53
N PRO A 242 7.39 12.11 -8.79
CA PRO A 242 6.48 12.21 -9.93
C PRO A 242 7.21 11.94 -11.26
N PRO A 243 6.57 11.27 -12.23
CA PRO A 243 7.15 11.12 -13.56
C PRO A 243 7.26 12.49 -14.25
N SER A 244 8.26 12.60 -15.12
CA SER A 244 8.50 13.71 -16.03
C SER A 244 7.36 13.81 -17.05
N LYS A 245 7.14 15.03 -17.55
CA LYS A 245 6.19 15.25 -18.63
C LYS A 245 6.60 14.52 -19.91
N GLU A 246 7.89 14.37 -20.15
CA GLU A 246 8.41 13.67 -21.32
C GLU A 246 8.03 12.19 -21.29
N LEU A 247 8.21 11.52 -20.13
CA LEU A 247 7.81 10.13 -19.97
C LEU A 247 6.30 9.96 -20.19
N LEU A 248 5.47 10.83 -19.61
CA LEU A 248 4.02 10.77 -19.79
C LEU A 248 3.61 10.91 -21.26
N LEU A 249 4.24 11.81 -22.01
CA LEU A 249 3.99 11.97 -23.45
C LEU A 249 4.42 10.74 -24.26
N LYS A 250 5.58 10.13 -23.94
CA LYS A 250 6.06 8.90 -24.59
C LYS A 250 5.16 7.69 -24.33
N ILE A 251 4.50 7.64 -23.17
CA ILE A 251 3.54 6.56 -22.85
C ILE A 251 2.26 6.70 -23.67
N GLN A 252 1.84 7.94 -23.96
CA GLN A 252 0.60 8.24 -24.69
C GLN A 252 0.75 8.23 -26.22
N SER A 253 1.98 8.19 -26.74
CA SER A 253 2.30 8.13 -28.18
C SER A 253 2.33 6.71 -28.71
#